data_AF-A0A3A9BY35-F1
#
_entry.id   AF-A0A3A9BY35-F1
#
_cell.length_a   1.000
_cell.length_b   1.000
_cell.length_c   1.000
_cell.angle_alpha   90.00
_cell.angle_beta   90.00
_cell.angle_gamma   90.00
#
_symmetry.space_group_name_H-M   'P 1'
#
loop_
_entity.id
_entity.type
_entity.pdbx_description
1 polymer ?
#
loop_
_entity_poly.entity_id
_entity_poly.type
_entity_poly.pdbx_seq_one_letter_code
_entity_poly.pdbx_strand_id
1 'polypeptide(L)'
;MAKIIKTDTQEQALRIINNNLRTLAGVNSLLNSEGEESYGITVTAGKQRVFVLIEKSFGDEILQDIRRKLVKETKPLARKNAIVLDGNDISILDNQYQDKESPGSEKQDQEAASSILAGDWGDT
;
A
#
# COMPACT_ATOMS: atom_id res chain seq x y z
N MET A 1 -17.87 -42.02 -8.01
CA MET A 1 -18.00 -40.73 -7.30
C MET A 1 -16.84 -39.83 -7.73
N ALA A 2 -17.12 -38.75 -8.45
CA ALA A 2 -16.09 -37.77 -8.80
C ALA A 2 -15.82 -36.89 -7.57
N LYS A 3 -14.57 -36.89 -7.09
CA LYS A 3 -14.13 -36.03 -5.99
C LYS A 3 -13.65 -34.70 -6.60
N ILE A 4 -14.25 -33.58 -6.20
CA ILE A 4 -13.80 -32.25 -6.63
C ILE A 4 -12.54 -31.94 -5.82
N ILE A 5 -11.37 -32.28 -6.37
CA ILE A 5 -10.04 -32.05 -5.75
C ILE A 5 -9.54 -30.62 -6.07
N LYS A 6 -10.18 -29.91 -7.01
CA LYS A 6 -9.68 -28.65 -7.58
C LYS A 6 -9.94 -27.40 -6.73
N THR A 7 -10.95 -27.39 -5.85
CA THR A 7 -11.35 -26.18 -5.11
C THR A 7 -10.29 -25.72 -4.11
N ASP A 8 -9.76 -26.61 -3.27
CA ASP A 8 -8.85 -26.22 -2.18
C ASP A 8 -7.52 -25.66 -2.72
N THR A 9 -7.04 -26.23 -3.83
CA THR A 9 -5.81 -25.75 -4.49
C THR A 9 -6.04 -24.38 -5.14
N GLN A 10 -7.20 -24.17 -5.76
CA GLN A 10 -7.56 -22.89 -6.35
C GLN A 10 -7.78 -21.81 -5.27
N GLU A 11 -8.40 -22.16 -4.15
CA GLU A 11 -8.57 -21.25 -3.01
C GLU A 11 -7.23 -20.84 -2.39
N GLN A 12 -6.31 -21.79 -2.20
CA GLN A 12 -4.96 -21.48 -1.73
C GLN A 12 -4.22 -20.58 -2.71
N ALA A 13 -4.29 -20.88 -4.01
CA ALA A 13 -3.69 -20.05 -5.05
C ALA A 13 -4.28 -18.63 -5.05
N LEU A 14 -5.60 -18.49 -4.91
CA LEU A 14 -6.29 -17.20 -4.85
C LEU A 14 -5.82 -16.37 -3.64
N ARG A 15 -5.67 -17.00 -2.46
CA ARG A 15 -5.14 -16.33 -1.27
C ARG A 15 -3.72 -15.80 -1.50
N ILE A 16 -2.85 -16.59 -2.12
CA ILE A 16 -1.48 -16.19 -2.44
C ILE A 16 -1.48 -15.03 -3.45
N ILE A 17 -2.29 -15.13 -4.52
CA ILE A 17 -2.42 -14.08 -5.53
C ILE A 17 -2.88 -12.76 -4.90
N ASN A 18 -3.93 -12.79 -4.07
CA ASN A 18 -4.43 -11.59 -3.39
C ASN A 18 -3.39 -10.95 -2.46
N ASN A 19 -2.64 -11.77 -1.71
CA ASN A 19 -1.56 -11.29 -0.87
C ASN A 19 -0.41 -10.67 -1.69
N ASN A 20 -0.05 -11.29 -2.80
CA ASN A 20 0.97 -10.78 -3.70
C ASN A 20 0.54 -9.44 -4.33
N LEU A 21 -0.70 -9.32 -4.78
CA LEU A 21 -1.25 -8.08 -5.35
C LEU A 21 -1.30 -6.95 -4.31
N ARG A 22 -1.73 -7.24 -3.08
CA ARG A 22 -1.69 -6.26 -1.98
C ARG A 22 -0.27 -5.78 -1.69
N THR A 23 0.69 -6.71 -1.67
CA THR A 23 2.11 -6.38 -1.45
C THR A 23 2.67 -5.55 -2.61
N LEU A 24 2.36 -5.94 -3.85
CA LEU A 24 2.74 -5.22 -5.06
C LEU A 24 2.18 -3.80 -5.08
N ALA A 25 0.93 -3.59 -4.67
CA ALA A 25 0.35 -2.24 -4.59
C ALA A 25 1.14 -1.34 -3.63
N GLY A 26 1.55 -1.86 -2.47
CA GLY A 26 2.40 -1.12 -1.53
C GLY A 26 3.81 -0.85 -2.07
N VAL A 27 4.44 -1.86 -2.66
CA VAL A 27 5.78 -1.73 -3.28
C VAL A 27 5.75 -0.73 -4.43
N ASN A 28 4.76 -0.82 -5.31
CA ASN A 28 4.56 0.12 -6.40
C ASN A 28 4.43 1.53 -5.84
N SER A 29 3.57 1.77 -4.85
CA SER A 29 3.38 3.09 -4.22
C SER A 29 4.69 3.69 -3.67
N LEU A 30 5.59 2.88 -3.13
CA LEU A 30 6.88 3.34 -2.63
C LEU A 30 7.85 3.67 -3.78
N LEU A 31 8.01 2.77 -4.75
CA LEU A 31 8.89 3.00 -5.91
C LEU A 31 8.53 4.27 -6.70
N ASN A 32 7.25 4.55 -6.69
CA ASN A 32 6.59 5.60 -7.42
C ASN A 32 6.52 6.92 -6.62
N SER A 33 6.86 6.95 -5.33
CA SER A 33 6.80 8.17 -4.53
C SER A 33 7.78 9.21 -5.08
N GLU A 34 7.25 10.39 -5.40
CA GLU A 34 8.06 11.54 -5.84
C GLU A 34 8.50 12.36 -4.61
N GLY A 35 9.73 12.89 -4.66
CA GLY A 35 10.22 13.86 -3.67
C GLY A 35 10.79 13.29 -2.37
N GLU A 36 10.78 11.98 -2.16
CA GLU A 36 11.46 11.34 -1.03
C GLU A 36 12.89 10.94 -1.41
N GLU A 37 13.88 11.25 -0.57
CA GLU A 37 15.28 10.83 -0.77
C GLU A 37 15.66 9.58 0.03
N SER A 38 14.78 9.14 0.94
CA SER A 38 15.05 8.02 1.84
C SER A 38 13.77 7.26 2.21
N TYR A 39 13.94 5.97 2.55
CA TYR A 39 12.88 5.15 3.12
C TYR A 39 13.08 4.94 4.61
N GLY A 40 11.98 5.03 5.37
CA GLY A 40 11.95 4.68 6.79
C GLY A 40 11.58 3.22 7.02
N ILE A 41 12.50 2.45 7.60
CA ILE A 41 12.26 1.07 8.02
C ILE A 41 12.06 1.04 9.53
N THR A 42 10.90 0.55 9.94
CA THR A 42 10.64 0.19 11.34
C THR A 42 10.81 -1.32 11.52
N VAL A 43 11.69 -1.73 12.42
CA VAL A 43 11.82 -3.11 12.88
C VAL A 43 11.25 -3.23 14.29
N THR A 44 10.30 -4.14 14.50
CA THR A 44 9.69 -4.37 15.82
C THR A 44 9.97 -5.80 16.29
N ALA A 45 10.51 -5.95 17.51
CA ALA A 45 10.81 -7.22 18.15
C ALA A 45 10.28 -7.21 19.60
N GLY A 46 9.11 -7.84 19.81
CA GLY A 46 8.40 -7.78 21.09
C GLY A 46 8.01 -6.35 21.43
N LYS A 47 8.56 -5.81 22.53
CA LYS A 47 8.35 -4.40 22.94
C LYS A 47 9.37 -3.43 22.36
N GLN A 48 10.41 -3.93 21.69
CA GLN A 48 11.47 -3.09 21.13
C GLN A 48 11.09 -2.67 19.71
N ARG A 49 11.32 -1.40 19.40
CA ARG A 49 11.12 -0.82 18.07
C ARG A 49 12.37 -0.04 17.69
N VAL A 50 12.95 -0.37 16.54
CA VAL A 50 14.10 0.34 15.95
C VAL A 50 13.64 1.00 14.65
N PHE A 51 14.08 2.22 14.42
CA PHE A 51 13.82 2.97 13.20
C PHE A 51 15.14 3.23 12.48
N VAL A 52 15.18 2.95 11.18
CA VAL A 52 16.35 3.11 10.33
C VAL A 52 15.92 3.85 9.07
N LEU A 53 16.70 4.84 8.65
CA LEU A 53 16.57 5.49 7.35
C LEU A 53 17.57 4.87 6.39
N ILE A 54 17.13 4.56 5.18
CA ILE A 54 17.99 4.10 4.09
C ILE A 54 17.83 5.01 2.89
N GLU A 55 18.89 5.16 2.09
CA GLU A 55 18.82 5.92 0.85
C GLU A 55 17.78 5.32 -0.12
N LYS A 56 17.04 6.17 -0.82
CA LYS A 56 16.01 5.73 -1.78
C LYS A 56 16.60 4.85 -2.88
N SER A 57 17.78 5.18 -3.40
CA SER A 57 18.45 4.40 -4.45
C SER A 57 18.63 2.93 -4.03
N PHE A 58 19.16 2.71 -2.82
CA PHE A 58 19.35 1.39 -2.25
C PHE A 58 18.02 0.67 -1.97
N GLY A 59 17.03 1.37 -1.42
CA GLY A 59 15.71 0.80 -1.19
C GLY A 59 14.99 0.43 -2.50
N ASP A 60 15.13 1.25 -3.54
CA ASP A 60 14.52 1.02 -4.86
C ASP A 60 15.04 -0.27 -5.48
N GLU A 61 16.35 -0.56 -5.39
CA GLU A 61 16.91 -1.84 -5.87
C GLU A 61 16.24 -3.04 -5.19
N ILE A 62 16.10 -2.99 -3.86
CA ILE A 62 15.46 -4.05 -3.07
C ILE A 62 13.97 -4.19 -3.45
N LEU A 63 13.26 -3.07 -3.53
CA LEU A 63 11.83 -3.03 -3.86
C LEU A 63 11.57 -3.55 -5.28
N GLN A 64 12.44 -3.21 -6.25
CA GLN A 64 12.36 -3.72 -7.61
C GLN A 64 12.55 -5.25 -7.66
N ASP A 65 13.45 -5.80 -6.87
CA ASP A 65 13.67 -7.25 -6.78
C ASP A 65 12.47 -7.98 -6.16
N ILE A 66 11.91 -7.42 -5.08
CA ILE A 66 10.66 -7.92 -4.48
C ILE A 66 9.54 -7.91 -5.53
N ARG A 67 9.36 -6.79 -6.23
CA ARG A 67 8.36 -6.65 -7.29
C ARG A 67 8.54 -7.70 -8.38
N ARG A 68 9.75 -7.85 -8.90
CA ARG A 68 10.09 -8.83 -9.96
C ARG A 68 9.74 -10.25 -9.53
N LYS A 69 10.06 -10.61 -8.29
CA LYS A 69 9.74 -11.93 -7.71
C LYS A 69 8.22 -12.15 -7.63
N LEU A 70 7.49 -11.20 -7.06
CA LEU A 70 6.04 -11.30 -6.91
C LEU A 70 5.30 -11.37 -8.25
N VAL A 71 5.70 -10.56 -9.25
CA VAL A 71 5.12 -10.61 -10.60
C VAL A 71 5.38 -11.97 -11.26
N LYS A 72 6.62 -12.47 -11.14
CA LYS A 72 7.04 -13.77 -11.70
C LYS A 72 6.31 -14.94 -11.07
N GLU A 73 5.90 -14.84 -9.81
CA GLU A 73 5.10 -15.87 -9.12
C GLU A 73 3.61 -15.77 -9.46
N THR A 74 3.06 -14.55 -9.47
CA THR A 74 1.61 -14.31 -9.57
C THR A 74 1.05 -14.67 -10.95
N LYS A 75 1.71 -14.25 -12.05
CA LYS A 75 1.21 -14.51 -13.42
C LYS A 75 1.12 -16.03 -13.73
N PRO A 76 2.14 -16.86 -13.46
CA PRO A 76 2.05 -18.31 -13.65
C PRO A 76 1.06 -18.99 -12.71
N LEU A 77 0.98 -18.54 -11.44
CA LEU A 77 0.06 -19.13 -10.46
C LEU A 77 -1.40 -18.95 -10.86
N ALA A 78 -1.76 -17.75 -11.36
CA ALA A 78 -3.09 -17.48 -11.90
C ALA A 78 -3.41 -18.39 -13.10
N ARG A 79 -2.49 -18.48 -14.07
CA ARG A 79 -2.65 -19.33 -15.27
C ARG A 79 -2.81 -20.80 -14.92
N LYS A 80 -1.97 -21.34 -14.03
CA LYS A 80 -1.98 -22.76 -13.62
C LYS A 80 -3.29 -23.15 -12.94
N ASN A 81 -3.92 -22.21 -12.23
CA ASN A 81 -5.15 -22.45 -11.47
C ASN A 81 -6.42 -21.97 -12.19
N ALA A 82 -6.29 -21.51 -13.45
CA ALA A 82 -7.38 -20.93 -14.23
C ALA A 82 -8.11 -19.77 -13.51
N ILE A 83 -7.33 -18.95 -12.80
CA ILE A 83 -7.81 -17.73 -12.13
C ILE A 83 -7.67 -16.56 -13.11
N VAL A 84 -8.77 -15.85 -13.34
CA VAL A 84 -8.80 -14.65 -14.17
C VAL A 84 -8.47 -13.45 -13.29
N LEU A 85 -7.48 -12.67 -13.71
CA LEU A 85 -7.12 -11.40 -13.08
C LEU A 85 -7.93 -10.28 -13.72
N ASP A 86 -8.50 -9.39 -12.92
CA ASP A 86 -9.28 -8.27 -13.43
C ASP A 86 -8.38 -7.10 -13.92
N GLY A 87 -9.00 -6.04 -14.44
CA GLY A 87 -8.24 -4.89 -14.95
C GLY A 87 -7.41 -4.18 -13.87
N ASN A 88 -7.90 -4.16 -12.62
CA ASN A 88 -7.17 -3.57 -11.51
C ASN A 88 -5.95 -4.43 -11.13
N ASP A 89 -6.11 -5.75 -11.06
CA ASP A 89 -5.02 -6.70 -10.81
C ASP A 89 -3.91 -6.59 -11.86
N ILE A 90 -4.27 -6.45 -13.13
CA ILE A 90 -3.32 -6.25 -14.23
C ILE A 90 -2.60 -4.90 -14.08
N SER A 91 -3.31 -3.82 -13.74
CA SER A 91 -2.69 -2.51 -13.54
C SER A 91 -1.63 -2.52 -12.42
N ILE A 92 -1.90 -3.23 -11.32
CA ILE A 92 -0.94 -3.45 -10.23
C ILE A 92 0.30 -4.23 -10.73
N LEU A 93 0.10 -5.30 -11.50
CA LEU A 93 1.19 -6.11 -12.05
C LEU A 93 2.07 -5.35 -13.04
N ASP A 94 1.50 -4.39 -13.76
CA ASP A 94 2.19 -3.59 -14.76
C ASP A 94 2.75 -2.28 -14.18
N ASN A 95 2.53 -2.01 -12.89
CA ASN A 95 2.89 -0.75 -12.21
C ASN A 95 2.35 0.48 -12.97
N GLN A 96 1.12 0.38 -13.46
CA GLN A 96 0.43 1.55 -13.97
C GLN A 96 -0.04 2.35 -12.76
N TYR A 97 0.55 3.54 -12.60
CA TYR A 97 0.10 4.52 -11.63
C TYR A 97 -1.39 4.76 -11.84
N GLN A 98 -2.21 4.30 -10.91
CA GLN A 98 -3.56 4.82 -10.81
C GLN A 98 -3.44 6.05 -9.92
N ASP A 99 -3.60 7.23 -10.52
CA ASP A 99 -3.94 8.43 -9.77
C ASP A 99 -5.21 8.14 -9.00
N LYS A 100 -5.06 7.64 -7.77
CA LYS A 100 -6.16 7.56 -6.83
C LYS A 100 -6.34 8.96 -6.32
N GLU A 101 -7.19 9.73 -7.00
CA GLU A 101 -7.98 10.76 -6.33
C GLU A 101 -8.58 10.11 -5.08
N SER A 102 -8.04 10.51 -3.94
CA SER A 102 -8.47 10.03 -2.63
C SER A 102 -9.94 10.43 -2.42
N PRO A 103 -10.86 9.50 -2.09
CA PRO A 103 -12.21 9.89 -1.76
C PRO A 103 -12.19 10.53 -0.36
N GLY A 104 -12.39 11.85 -0.34
CA GLY A 104 -13.01 12.61 0.75
C GLY A 104 -12.42 12.43 2.15
N SER A 105 -11.45 13.28 2.51
CA SER A 105 -11.44 13.79 3.89
C SER A 105 -12.38 14.99 3.95
N GLU A 106 -13.62 14.72 4.37
CA GLU A 106 -14.56 15.76 4.80
C GLU A 106 -13.85 16.65 5.83
N LYS A 107 -13.74 17.93 5.51
CA LYS A 107 -13.42 18.96 6.49
C LYS A 107 -14.53 18.95 7.53
N GLN A 108 -14.28 18.39 8.71
CA GLN A 108 -15.08 18.71 9.88
C GLN A 108 -14.69 20.09 10.34
N ASP A 109 -15.41 21.08 9.82
CA ASP A 109 -15.61 22.35 10.48
C ASP A 109 -16.29 22.08 11.84
N GLN A 110 -15.61 22.41 12.93
CA GLN A 110 -16.26 22.70 14.21
C GLN A 110 -15.82 24.08 14.68
N GLU A 111 -16.57 25.06 14.20
CA GLU A 111 -16.93 26.22 14.99
C GLU A 111 -17.64 25.74 16.27
N ALA A 112 -17.08 26.07 17.42
CA ALA A 112 -17.83 26.20 18.66
C ALA A 112 -17.47 27.56 19.29
N ALA A 113 -18.25 28.55 18.87
CA ALA A 113 -18.81 29.63 19.69
C ALA A 113 -17.89 30.35 20.70
N SER A 114 -17.48 31.55 20.30
CA SER A 114 -17.90 32.82 20.94
C SER A 114 -18.16 32.85 22.45
N SER A 115 -17.40 33.67 23.17
CA SER A 115 -17.97 34.78 23.98
C SER A 115 -16.88 35.71 24.56
N ILE A 116 -16.66 36.85 23.88
CA ILE A 116 -16.68 38.24 24.38
C ILE A 116 -16.23 38.49 25.85
N LEU A 117 -15.19 39.32 26.08
CA LEU A 117 -15.35 40.66 26.68
C LEU A 117 -14.04 41.46 26.83
N ALA A 118 -14.06 42.60 26.13
CA ALA A 118 -13.55 43.92 26.49
C ALA A 118 -12.03 44.12 26.62
N GLY A 119 -11.49 44.84 25.63
CA GLY A 119 -10.36 45.71 25.85
C GLY A 119 -10.79 46.95 26.64
N ASP A 120 -9.82 47.53 27.35
CA ASP A 120 -9.85 48.94 27.72
C ASP A 120 -8.41 49.46 27.70
N TRP A 121 -8.19 50.47 26.86
CA TRP A 121 -7.00 51.31 26.81
C TRP A 121 -7.46 52.69 27.29
N GLY A 122 -6.91 53.18 28.38
CA GLY A 122 -7.18 54.53 28.87
C GLY A 122 -6.07 55.06 29.78
N ASP A 123 -5.35 56.06 29.27
CA ASP A 123 -4.39 56.91 29.98
C ASP A 123 -4.98 57.56 31.26
N THR A 124 -4.19 57.59 32.34
CA THR A 124 -3.84 58.81 33.12
C THR A 124 -2.66 58.54 34.03
#